data_AF-A0A4P7AGM8-F1
#
_entry.id   AF-A0A4P7AGM8-F1
#
_cell.length_a   1.000
_cell.length_b   1.000
_cell.length_c   1.000
_cell.angle_alpha   90.00
_cell.angle_beta   90.00
_cell.angle_gamma   90.00
#
_symmetry.space_group_name_H-M   'P 1'
#
loop_
_entity.id
_entity.type
_entity.pdbx_description
1 polymer ?
#
loop_
_entity_poly.entity_id
_entity_poly.type
_entity_poly.pdbx_seq_one_letter_code
_entity_poly.pdbx_strand_id
1 'polypeptide(L)'
;MKKLLSLLGAMGMITTTSSTVVACPDNGNEVKDLNNMTTKNLGDIKGTESLSSIFEIVQAINVVNKDYGLQDSDVEFDGTPTTFKATLKAKTDSKNFTGSVEVSYKHIQEKLDLSTIKVEENGFKRAAPNEKGSLKIS
;
A
#
# COMPACT_ATOMS: atom_id res chain seq x y z
N MET A 1 6.92 -77.83 -39.69
CA MET A 1 6.78 -76.36 -39.74
C MET A 1 7.48 -75.79 -38.52
N LYS A 2 8.41 -74.89 -38.78
CA LYS A 2 9.42 -74.38 -37.86
C LYS A 2 8.93 -73.05 -37.29
N LYS A 3 8.98 -72.91 -35.95
CA LYS A 3 9.17 -71.65 -35.19
C LYS A 3 7.97 -70.69 -35.29
N LEU A 4 7.33 -70.30 -34.19
CA LEU A 4 7.79 -69.21 -33.34
C LEU A 4 7.04 -69.26 -32.00
N LEU A 5 7.68 -69.85 -31.00
CA LEU A 5 7.38 -69.61 -29.60
C LEU A 5 8.20 -68.38 -29.19
N SER A 6 7.72 -67.17 -29.51
CA SER A 6 8.36 -65.92 -29.09
C SER A 6 7.44 -64.72 -29.30
N LEU A 7 6.62 -64.41 -28.31
CA LEU A 7 6.18 -63.04 -28.04
C LEU A 7 5.88 -62.96 -26.53
N LEU A 8 6.94 -63.02 -25.73
CA LEU A 8 7.54 -61.85 -25.11
C LEU A 8 6.54 -61.17 -24.17
N GLY A 9 6.47 -61.73 -22.97
CA GLY A 9 6.04 -61.00 -21.81
C GLY A 9 7.01 -59.84 -21.54
N ALA A 10 6.43 -58.67 -21.31
CA ALA A 10 6.88 -57.63 -20.40
C ALA A 10 5.97 -56.42 -20.65
N MET A 11 4.73 -56.47 -20.15
CA MET A 11 4.07 -55.22 -19.76
C MET A 11 4.86 -54.69 -18.57
N GLY A 12 5.95 -53.98 -18.87
CA GLY A 12 6.62 -53.15 -17.90
C GLY A 12 5.61 -52.09 -17.48
N MET A 13 5.12 -52.21 -16.25
CA MET A 13 4.45 -51.10 -15.59
C MET A 13 5.44 -49.93 -15.63
N ILE A 14 5.15 -48.92 -16.45
CA ILE A 14 5.68 -47.59 -16.18
C ILE A 14 5.14 -47.22 -14.81
N THR A 15 5.97 -47.40 -13.79
CA THR A 15 5.74 -46.78 -12.49
C THR A 15 5.63 -45.31 -12.82
N THR A 16 4.44 -44.75 -12.69
CA THR A 16 4.26 -43.32 -12.61
C THR A 16 5.14 -42.89 -11.44
N THR A 17 6.37 -42.45 -11.73
CA THR A 17 7.12 -41.65 -10.78
C THR A 17 6.28 -40.41 -10.69
N SER A 18 5.37 -40.41 -9.70
CA SER A 18 4.66 -39.25 -9.26
C SER A 18 5.74 -38.23 -8.96
N SER A 19 6.02 -37.37 -9.92
CA SER A 19 6.80 -36.17 -9.73
C SER A 19 5.95 -35.32 -8.81
N THR A 20 6.05 -35.60 -7.51
CA THR A 20 5.67 -34.63 -6.50
C THR A 20 6.65 -33.49 -6.71
N VAL A 21 6.19 -32.48 -7.44
CA VAL A 21 6.81 -31.16 -7.36
C VAL A 21 6.78 -30.79 -5.88
N VAL A 22 7.94 -30.90 -5.23
CA VAL A 22 8.17 -30.27 -3.95
C VAL A 22 8.21 -28.80 -4.29
N ALA A 23 7.06 -28.13 -4.17
CA ALA A 23 7.04 -26.68 -4.07
C ALA A 23 7.98 -26.35 -2.92
N CYS A 24 9.09 -25.69 -3.22
CA CYS A 24 9.87 -25.06 -2.17
C CYS A 24 8.88 -24.24 -1.34
N PRO A 25 8.86 -24.32 -0.01
CA PRO A 25 8.26 -23.27 0.77
C PRO A 25 9.08 -22.04 0.39
N ASP A 26 8.52 -21.21 -0.48
CA ASP A 26 9.04 -19.87 -0.68
C ASP A 26 8.99 -19.25 0.72
N ASN A 27 10.16 -19.11 1.35
CA ASN A 27 10.34 -18.16 2.44
C ASN A 27 10.29 -16.72 1.88
N GLY A 28 9.53 -16.51 0.80
CA GLY A 28 9.24 -15.25 0.17
C GLY A 28 8.14 -14.59 0.96
N ASN A 29 8.28 -13.29 1.19
CA ASN A 29 7.21 -12.47 1.75
C ASN A 29 5.94 -12.78 0.96
N GLU A 30 4.93 -13.38 1.60
CA GLU A 30 3.68 -13.71 0.95
C GLU A 30 3.07 -12.41 0.41
N VAL A 31 2.98 -12.30 -0.92
CA VAL A 31 2.41 -11.12 -1.57
C VAL A 31 0.94 -11.06 -1.20
N LYS A 32 0.55 -10.02 -0.45
CA LYS A 32 -0.81 -9.87 0.07
C LYS A 32 -1.72 -9.24 -0.99
N ASP A 33 -2.80 -9.91 -1.33
CA ASP A 33 -3.82 -9.36 -2.22
C ASP A 33 -4.71 -8.34 -1.46
N LEU A 34 -4.78 -7.12 -1.99
CA LEU A 34 -5.62 -6.05 -1.47
C LEU A 34 -7.10 -6.44 -1.42
N ASN A 35 -7.59 -7.24 -2.36
CA ASN A 35 -9.00 -7.64 -2.40
C ASN A 35 -9.39 -8.55 -1.22
N ASN A 36 -8.42 -9.27 -0.66
CA ASN A 36 -8.59 -10.16 0.50
C ASN A 36 -8.54 -9.42 1.84
N MET A 37 -8.54 -8.08 1.83
CA MET A 37 -8.64 -7.26 3.04
C MET A 37 -9.91 -7.58 3.83
N THR A 38 -9.74 -7.84 5.13
CA THR A 38 -10.82 -8.26 6.03
C THR A 38 -11.86 -7.17 6.22
N THR A 39 -11.43 -5.94 6.49
CA THR A 39 -12.33 -4.81 6.73
C THR A 39 -12.07 -3.71 5.71
N LYS A 40 -13.07 -3.46 4.86
CA LYS A 40 -13.03 -2.43 3.81
C LYS A 40 -13.69 -1.11 4.22
N ASN A 41 -14.40 -1.09 5.35
CA ASN A 41 -14.97 0.12 5.94
C ASN A 41 -13.97 0.70 6.94
N LEU A 42 -13.43 1.88 6.62
CA LEU A 42 -12.37 2.53 7.38
C LEU A 42 -12.91 3.50 8.44
N GLY A 43 -14.22 3.77 8.44
CA GLY A 43 -14.85 4.73 9.34
C GLY A 43 -14.54 6.18 8.96
N ASP A 44 -14.34 7.04 9.96
CA ASP A 44 -14.12 8.46 9.78
C ASP A 44 -12.63 8.75 9.54
N ILE A 45 -12.32 9.41 8.41
CA ILE A 45 -10.97 9.86 8.08
C ILE A 45 -10.94 11.38 8.18
N LYS A 46 -10.01 11.90 8.97
CA LYS A 46 -9.81 13.34 9.16
C LYS A 46 -8.67 13.83 8.29
N GLY A 47 -8.86 14.97 7.64
CA GLY A 47 -7.83 15.62 6.85
C GLY A 47 -8.08 17.11 6.66
N THR A 48 -7.06 17.85 6.30
CA THR A 48 -7.15 19.30 6.06
C THR A 48 -7.74 19.63 4.68
N GLU A 49 -7.54 18.73 3.73
CA GLU A 49 -7.97 18.86 2.34
C GLU A 49 -9.47 18.53 2.15
N SER A 50 -9.99 18.79 0.96
CA SER A 50 -11.38 18.48 0.61
C SER A 50 -11.64 16.98 0.38
N LEU A 51 -10.59 16.21 0.11
CA LEU A 51 -10.62 14.76 -0.10
C LEU A 51 -9.49 14.10 0.69
N SER A 52 -9.69 12.85 1.08
CA SER A 52 -8.66 12.06 1.77
C SER A 52 -7.52 11.71 0.80
N SER A 53 -6.29 11.95 1.23
CA SER A 53 -5.06 11.56 0.55
C SER A 53 -4.82 10.04 0.64
N ILE A 54 -3.95 9.51 -0.23
CA ILE A 54 -3.52 8.10 -0.15
C ILE A 54 -2.95 7.79 1.24
N PHE A 55 -2.12 8.68 1.77
CA PHE A 55 -1.49 8.52 3.07
C PHE A 55 -2.53 8.36 4.21
N GLU A 56 -3.55 9.21 4.24
CA GLU A 56 -4.61 9.15 5.26
C GLU A 56 -5.42 7.84 5.15
N ILE A 57 -5.75 7.41 3.92
CA ILE A 57 -6.48 6.18 3.67
C ILE A 57 -5.64 4.95 4.06
N VAL A 58 -4.36 4.92 3.72
CA VAL A 58 -3.44 3.83 4.09
C VAL A 58 -3.28 3.74 5.61
N GLN A 59 -3.15 4.87 6.31
CA GLN A 59 -3.13 4.87 7.77
C GLN A 59 -4.42 4.29 8.35
N ALA A 60 -5.59 4.71 7.85
CA ALA A 60 -6.87 4.18 8.30
C ALA A 60 -7.00 2.66 8.05
N ILE A 61 -6.52 2.18 6.90
CA ILE A 61 -6.45 0.73 6.59
C ILE A 61 -5.63 -0.01 7.63
N ASN A 62 -4.43 0.48 7.97
CA ASN A 62 -3.54 -0.18 8.94
C ASN A 62 -4.06 -0.11 10.39
N VAL A 63 -4.85 0.91 10.73
CA VAL A 63 -5.52 1.02 12.04
C VAL A 63 -6.64 -0.02 12.15
N VAL A 64 -7.48 -0.13 11.12
CA VAL A 64 -8.64 -1.02 11.12
C VAL A 64 -8.24 -2.48 10.89
N ASN A 65 -7.24 -2.72 10.04
CA ASN A 65 -6.66 -4.02 9.76
C ASN A 65 -5.28 -4.07 10.41
N LYS A 66 -5.21 -4.55 11.67
CA LYS A 66 -3.95 -4.67 12.42
C LYS A 66 -2.92 -5.48 11.64
N ASP A 67 -1.67 -5.05 11.71
CA ASP A 67 -0.53 -5.72 11.06
C ASP A 67 -0.71 -5.88 9.54
N TYR A 68 -1.54 -5.04 8.91
CA TYR A 68 -1.74 -5.12 7.47
C TYR A 68 -0.48 -4.68 6.71
N GLY A 69 0.21 -3.65 7.20
CA GLY A 69 1.56 -3.27 6.79
C GLY A 69 1.62 -2.54 5.44
N LEU A 70 0.52 -1.96 4.99
CA LEU A 70 0.45 -1.25 3.71
C LEU A 70 1.19 0.09 3.79
N GLN A 71 1.98 0.42 2.77
CA GLN A 71 2.59 1.73 2.63
C GLN A 71 1.97 2.49 1.46
N ASP A 72 1.98 3.81 1.54
CA ASP A 72 1.55 4.71 0.45
C ASP A 72 2.41 4.52 -0.81
N SER A 73 3.66 4.09 -0.67
CA SER A 73 4.51 3.70 -1.79
C SER A 73 3.99 2.48 -2.54
N ASP A 74 3.26 1.56 -1.90
CA ASP A 74 2.80 0.30 -2.51
C ASP A 74 1.55 0.45 -3.38
N VAL A 75 0.81 1.56 -3.24
CA VAL A 75 -0.51 1.72 -3.84
C VAL A 75 -0.68 3.05 -4.56
N GLU A 76 -1.64 3.06 -5.46
CA GLU A 76 -2.13 4.24 -6.16
C GLU A 76 -3.65 4.25 -6.20
N PHE A 77 -4.24 5.41 -6.46
CA PHE A 77 -5.67 5.49 -6.72
C PHE A 77 -6.00 4.91 -8.10
N ASP A 78 -6.97 4.00 -8.12
CA ASP A 78 -7.56 3.49 -9.35
C ASP A 78 -8.85 4.27 -9.64
N GLY A 79 -8.68 5.39 -10.35
CA GLY A 79 -9.74 6.35 -10.63
C GLY A 79 -9.78 7.52 -9.64
N THR A 80 -10.95 8.16 -9.51
CA THR A 80 -11.11 9.39 -8.71
C THR A 80 -11.72 9.06 -7.35
N PRO A 81 -11.01 9.35 -6.23
CA PRO A 81 -11.57 9.18 -4.90
C PRO A 81 -12.70 10.18 -4.64
N THR A 82 -13.56 9.84 -3.70
CA THR A 82 -14.68 10.69 -3.24
C THR A 82 -14.60 10.87 -1.73
N THR A 83 -15.48 11.66 -1.14
CA THR A 83 -15.56 11.80 0.33
C THR A 83 -16.05 10.54 1.06
N PHE A 84 -16.49 9.51 0.34
CA PHE A 84 -17.07 8.29 0.92
C PHE A 84 -16.39 6.98 0.50
N LYS A 85 -15.60 7.02 -0.57
CA LYS A 85 -14.98 5.83 -1.13
C LYS A 85 -13.77 6.16 -1.98
N ALA A 86 -12.85 5.21 -2.04
CA ALA A 86 -11.73 5.20 -2.97
C ALA A 86 -11.42 3.77 -3.40
N THR A 87 -10.91 3.63 -4.60
CA THR A 87 -10.34 2.37 -5.08
C THR A 87 -8.83 2.48 -5.02
N LEU A 88 -8.19 1.55 -4.31
CA LEU A 88 -6.75 1.43 -4.24
C LEU A 88 -6.30 0.24 -5.07
N LYS A 89 -5.27 0.45 -5.88
CA LYS A 89 -4.61 -0.60 -6.65
C LYS A 89 -3.16 -0.68 -6.24
N ALA A 90 -2.65 -1.91 -6.12
CA ALA A 90 -1.23 -2.14 -5.89
C ALA A 90 -0.45 -1.70 -7.12
N LYS A 91 0.62 -0.93 -6.91
CA LYS A 91 1.52 -0.54 -8.00
C LYS A 91 2.25 -1.77 -8.53
N THR A 92 2.65 -1.70 -9.80
CA THR A 92 3.35 -2.81 -10.46
C THR A 92 4.73 -3.10 -9.85
N ASP A 93 5.33 -2.14 -9.15
CA ASP A 93 6.62 -2.25 -8.47
C ASP A 93 6.51 -2.62 -6.98
N SER A 94 5.29 -2.72 -6.43
CA SER A 94 5.11 -3.21 -5.07
C SER A 94 5.53 -4.68 -4.98
N LYS A 95 6.35 -4.99 -3.97
CA LYS A 95 6.87 -6.34 -3.73
C LYS A 95 6.01 -7.14 -2.76
N ASN A 96 5.17 -6.45 -1.98
CA ASN A 96 4.44 -7.04 -0.86
C ASN A 96 2.93 -7.07 -1.12
N PHE A 97 2.42 -6.32 -2.11
CA PHE A 97 1.00 -6.20 -2.38
C PHE A 97 0.65 -6.41 -3.85
N THR A 98 -0.55 -6.93 -4.11
CA THR A 98 -1.13 -7.10 -5.44
C THR A 98 -2.63 -6.82 -5.42
N GLY A 99 -3.24 -6.75 -6.61
CA GLY A 99 -4.70 -6.62 -6.74
C GLY A 99 -5.22 -5.19 -6.58
N SER A 100 -6.52 -5.08 -6.38
CA SER A 100 -7.26 -3.82 -6.24
C SER A 100 -8.41 -3.99 -5.24
N VAL A 101 -8.72 -2.94 -4.51
CA VAL A 101 -9.77 -2.94 -3.48
C VAL A 101 -10.51 -1.60 -3.45
N GLU A 102 -11.84 -1.65 -3.45
CA GLU A 102 -12.66 -0.50 -3.10
C GLU A 102 -12.84 -0.47 -1.57
N VAL A 103 -12.52 0.67 -0.96
CA VAL A 103 -12.72 0.93 0.47
C VAL A 103 -13.74 2.04 0.65
N SER A 104 -14.49 1.96 1.76
CA SER A 104 -15.49 2.95 2.14
C SER A 104 -15.06 3.68 3.42
N TYR A 105 -15.41 4.96 3.51
CA TYR A 105 -15.07 5.83 4.64
C TYR A 105 -16.00 7.04 4.69
N LYS A 106 -15.76 7.94 5.63
CA LYS A 106 -16.35 9.28 5.67
C LYS A 106 -15.25 10.30 5.90
N HIS A 107 -14.99 11.13 4.89
CA HIS A 107 -14.04 12.23 5.02
C HIS A 107 -14.61 13.35 5.89
N ILE A 108 -13.84 13.76 6.89
CA ILE A 108 -14.14 14.88 7.77
C ILE A 108 -13.04 15.92 7.56
N GLN A 109 -13.39 17.00 6.86
CA GLN A 109 -12.47 18.11 6.70
C GLN A 109 -12.30 18.86 8.02
N GLU A 110 -11.08 18.88 8.55
CA GLU A 110 -10.72 19.68 9.70
C GLU A 110 -10.31 21.08 9.22
N LYS A 111 -11.15 22.08 9.50
CA LYS A 111 -10.80 23.48 9.26
C LYS A 111 -9.85 23.95 10.36
N LEU A 112 -8.63 24.29 9.98
CA LEU A 112 -7.70 24.97 10.88
C LEU A 112 -8.19 26.41 11.09
N ASP A 113 -8.65 26.71 12.30
CA ASP A 113 -9.06 28.06 12.67
C ASP A 113 -7.84 28.93 13.00
N LEU A 114 -7.36 29.65 11.99
CA LEU A 114 -6.22 30.56 12.09
C LEU A 114 -6.47 31.73 13.07
N SER A 115 -7.72 32.00 13.46
CA SER A 115 -8.04 33.07 14.41
C SER A 115 -7.55 32.79 15.83
N THR A 116 -7.24 31.54 16.14
CA THR A 116 -6.75 31.10 17.46
C THR A 116 -5.22 31.12 17.59
N ILE A 117 -4.50 31.36 16.49
CA ILE A 117 -3.04 31.45 16.49
C ILE A 117 -2.63 32.76 17.15
N LYS A 118 -2.15 32.68 18.40
CA LYS A 118 -1.43 33.78 19.04
C LYS A 118 -0.03 33.82 18.46
N VAL A 119 0.21 34.78 17.57
CA VAL A 119 1.58 35.10 17.14
C VAL A 119 2.29 35.72 18.34
N GLU A 120 3.10 34.95 19.05
CA GLU A 120 4.14 35.52 19.88
C GLU A 120 5.22 36.05 18.92
N GLU A 121 5.24 37.37 18.70
CA GLU A 121 6.31 38.05 17.97
C GLU A 121 7.63 37.89 18.73
N ASN A 122 8.25 36.71 18.64
CA ASN A 122 9.65 36.55 19.01
C ASN A 122 10.52 37.12 17.90
N GLY A 123 10.54 38.45 17.83
CA GLY A 123 11.70 39.25 17.45
C GLY A 123 12.30 39.01 16.06
N PHE A 124 11.49 38.95 14.99
CA PHE A 124 12.06 39.09 13.64
C PHE A 124 12.47 40.56 13.41
N LYS A 125 13.60 40.96 13.98
CA LYS A 125 14.24 42.25 13.66
C LYS A 125 14.68 42.18 12.20
N ARG A 126 13.86 42.71 11.30
CA ARG A 126 14.29 43.04 9.94
C ARG A 126 15.45 44.03 10.09
N ALA A 127 16.66 43.60 9.75
CA ALA A 127 17.78 44.52 9.64
C ALA A 127 17.40 45.56 8.59
N ALA A 128 17.29 46.83 9.01
CA ALA A 128 17.21 47.93 8.06
C ALA A 128 18.50 47.93 7.24
N PRO A 129 18.44 48.05 5.91
CA PRO A 129 19.66 48.27 5.13
C PRO A 129 20.27 49.59 5.61
N ASN A 130 21.49 49.53 6.13
CA ASN A 130 22.24 50.74 6.41
C ASN A 130 22.63 51.39 5.09
N GLU A 131 22.52 52.72 5.00
CA GLU A 131 22.89 53.51 3.80
C GLU A 131 24.38 53.41 3.41
N LYS A 132 25.17 52.58 4.11
CA LYS A 132 26.55 52.25 3.76
C LYS A 132 26.79 50.79 4.11
N GLY A 133 26.78 49.91 3.09
CA GLY A 133 26.84 48.45 3.24
C GLY A 133 28.02 47.93 4.06
N SER A 134 27.84 47.83 5.38
CA SER A 134 28.75 47.15 6.30
C SER A 134 28.00 46.76 7.57
N LEU A 135 27.65 45.49 7.71
CA LEU A 135 27.01 44.92 8.89
C LEU A 135 28.00 44.83 10.05
N LYS A 136 27.66 45.38 11.21
CA LYS A 136 28.27 45.00 12.50
C LYS A 136 27.18 44.50 13.43
N ILE A 137 27.39 43.28 13.92
CA ILE A 137 26.60 42.58 14.92
C ILE A 137 27.32 42.75 16.28
N SER A 138 26.58 43.13 17.31
CA SER A 138 26.97 43.03 18.72
C SER A 138 25.85 42.33 19.47
#